data_AF-A0A2G9T5W0-F1
#
_entry.id   AF-A0A2G9T5W0-F1
#
_cell.length_a   1.000
_cell.length_b   1.000
_cell.length_c   1.000
_cell.angle_alpha   90.00
_cell.angle_beta   90.00
_cell.angle_gamma   90.00
#
_symmetry.space_group_name_H-M   'P 1'
#
loop_
_entity.id
_entity.type
_entity.pdbx_description
1 polymer ?
#
loop_
_entity_poly.entity_id
_entity_poly.type
_entity_poly.pdbx_seq_one_letter_code
_entity_poly.pdbx_strand_id
1 'polypeptide(L)'
;IVPGVVQSIKLITEDASRRVAKYAFEYARQNSRKCVTAVHKANIMRMSDGLFLHICREQASQYPDIKFKESYLDTVCLNMVQDPSQYDVLVMPNLYGDILSDLCA
;
A
#
# COMPACT_ATOMS: atom_id res chain seq x y z
N ILE A 1 4.19 -13.48 27.68
CA ILE A 1 5.34 -13.91 26.86
C ILE A 1 6.26 -14.73 27.77
N VAL A 2 6.68 -15.94 27.35
CA VAL A 2 7.48 -16.90 28.15
C VAL A 2 8.90 -17.06 27.55
N PRO A 3 9.87 -17.68 28.25
CA PRO A 3 11.23 -17.85 27.72
C PRO A 3 11.25 -18.50 26.34
N GLY A 4 11.98 -17.89 25.40
CA GLY A 4 12.06 -18.35 24.01
C GLY A 4 10.90 -17.94 23.09
N VAL A 5 9.88 -17.25 23.61
CA VAL A 5 8.76 -16.74 22.80
C VAL A 5 8.91 -15.24 22.62
N VAL A 6 8.78 -14.77 21.38
CA VAL A 6 8.76 -13.34 21.04
C VAL A 6 7.49 -13.07 20.25
N GLN A 7 6.86 -11.92 20.53
CA GLN A 7 5.66 -11.48 19.81
C GLN A 7 5.91 -10.07 19.27
N SER A 8 5.73 -9.92 17.97
CA SER A 8 5.68 -8.62 17.30
C SER A 8 4.23 -8.33 16.92
N ILE A 9 3.74 -7.14 17.24
CA ILE A 9 2.37 -6.73 16.93
C ILE A 9 2.39 -5.81 15.72
N LYS A 10 1.69 -6.21 14.65
CA LYS A 10 1.38 -5.33 13.52
C LYS A 10 0.05 -4.64 13.80
N LEU A 11 0.09 -3.32 14.00
CA LEU A 11 -1.10 -2.51 14.22
C LEU A 11 -1.45 -1.75 12.92
N ILE A 12 -2.69 -1.88 12.47
CA ILE A 12 -3.28 -1.12 11.37
C ILE A 12 -4.60 -0.55 11.89
N THR A 13 -4.83 0.74 11.68
CA THR A 13 -6.06 1.42 12.07
C THR A 13 -6.74 2.03 10.86
N GLU A 14 -8.06 2.15 10.93
CA GLU A 14 -8.87 2.72 9.87
C GLU A 14 -8.47 4.17 9.58
N ASP A 15 -8.41 5.01 10.62
CA ASP A 15 -8.12 6.45 10.50
C ASP A 15 -6.75 6.71 9.85
N ALA A 16 -5.71 5.96 10.26
CA ALA A 16 -4.38 6.11 9.70
C ALA A 16 -4.33 5.65 8.25
N SER A 17 -5.00 4.54 7.92
CA SER A 17 -5.11 4.02 6.56
C SER A 17 -5.85 5.02 5.66
N ARG A 18 -6.95 5.61 6.15
CA ARG A 18 -7.76 6.60 5.42
C ARG A 18 -6.94 7.84 5.13
N ARG A 19 -6.18 8.33 6.12
CA ARG A 19 -5.32 9.50 5.98
C ARG A 19 -4.26 9.32 4.89
N VAL A 20 -3.52 8.20 4.90
CA VAL A 20 -2.47 7.96 3.90
C VAL A 20 -3.04 7.65 2.52
N ALA A 21 -4.14 6.90 2.44
CA ALA A 21 -4.81 6.62 1.17
C ALA A 21 -5.31 7.91 0.51
N LYS A 22 -6.01 8.76 1.27
CA LYS A 22 -6.47 10.07 0.81
C LYS A 22 -5.32 10.92 0.28
N TYR A 23 -4.23 11.01 1.04
CA TYR A 23 -3.03 11.74 0.61
C TYR A 23 -2.45 11.19 -0.70
N ALA A 24 -2.38 9.86 -0.87
CA ALA A 24 -1.86 9.26 -2.10
C ALA A 24 -2.69 9.63 -3.34
N PHE A 25 -4.03 9.66 -3.23
CA PHE A 25 -4.90 10.08 -4.31
C PHE A 25 -4.82 11.60 -4.59
N GLU A 26 -4.77 12.42 -3.55
CA GLU A 26 -4.59 13.87 -3.69
C GLU A 26 -3.25 14.20 -4.34
N TYR A 27 -2.17 13.55 -3.88
CA TYR A 27 -0.84 13.66 -4.46
C TYR A 27 -0.84 13.25 -5.93
N ALA A 28 -1.50 12.14 -6.28
CA ALA A 28 -1.59 11.69 -7.65
C ALA A 28 -2.25 12.76 -8.54
N ARG A 29 -3.40 13.30 -8.12
CA ARG A 29 -4.10 14.35 -8.86
C ARG A 29 -3.27 15.64 -8.99
N GLN A 30 -2.64 16.10 -7.90
CA GLN A 30 -1.84 17.33 -7.90
C GLN A 30 -0.59 17.23 -8.78
N ASN A 31 -0.02 16.03 -8.91
CA ASN A 31 1.20 15.79 -9.67
C ASN A 31 0.93 15.17 -11.06
N SER A 32 -0.30 15.30 -11.56
CA SER A 32 -0.73 14.77 -12.87
C SER A 32 -0.43 13.27 -13.08
N ARG A 33 -0.44 12.49 -11.99
CA ARG A 33 -0.31 11.04 -12.02
C ARG A 33 -1.66 10.41 -12.30
N LYS A 34 -1.66 9.24 -12.94
CA LYS A 34 -2.86 8.61 -13.48
C LYS A 34 -3.24 7.33 -12.74
N CYS A 35 -2.33 6.75 -11.97
CA CYS A 35 -2.54 5.47 -11.32
C CYS A 35 -2.02 5.45 -9.89
N VAL A 36 -2.84 4.98 -8.97
CA VAL A 36 -2.46 4.66 -7.58
C VAL A 36 -2.60 3.15 -7.38
N THR A 37 -1.54 2.51 -6.89
CA THR A 37 -1.53 1.07 -6.60
C THR A 37 -1.38 0.85 -5.09
N ALA A 38 -2.34 0.19 -4.47
CA ALA A 38 -2.23 -0.26 -3.08
C ALA A 38 -1.41 -1.55 -3.01
N VAL A 39 -0.29 -1.51 -2.28
CA VAL A 39 0.59 -2.68 -2.09
C VAL A 39 0.29 -3.35 -0.75
N HIS A 40 0.06 -4.66 -0.77
CA HIS A 40 -0.41 -5.40 0.41
C HIS A 40 0.02 -6.87 0.43
N LYS A 41 -0.29 -7.56 1.53
CA LYS A 41 -0.19 -9.01 1.69
C LYS A 41 -1.45 -9.60 2.35
N ALA A 42 -2.62 -9.06 2.00
CA ALA A 42 -3.93 -9.49 2.51
C ALA A 42 -4.28 -10.98 2.28
N ASN A 43 -3.57 -11.70 1.40
CA ASN A 43 -3.71 -13.15 1.28
C ASN A 43 -3.26 -13.90 2.56
N ILE A 44 -2.22 -13.39 3.22
CA ILE A 44 -1.69 -13.92 4.49
C ILE A 44 -2.24 -13.10 5.67
N MET A 45 -2.18 -11.78 5.59
CA MET A 45 -2.60 -10.83 6.64
C MET A 45 -4.03 -10.33 6.40
N ARG A 46 -4.99 -11.24 6.48
CA ARG A 46 -6.39 -10.98 6.06
C ARG A 46 -7.06 -9.83 6.80
N MET A 47 -6.87 -9.69 8.11
CA MET A 47 -7.56 -8.65 8.88
C MET A 47 -6.83 -7.30 8.79
N SER A 48 -5.52 -7.28 9.00
CA SER A 48 -4.74 -6.04 9.02
C SER A 48 -4.63 -5.42 7.63
N ASP A 49 -4.12 -6.16 6.65
CA ASP A 49 -4.00 -5.65 5.28
C ASP A 49 -5.34 -5.61 4.56
N GLY A 50 -6.30 -6.47 4.95
CA GLY A 50 -7.67 -6.37 4.46
C GLY A 50 -8.34 -5.06 4.86
N LEU A 51 -8.15 -4.59 6.10
CA LEU A 51 -8.62 -3.28 6.52
C LEU A 51 -7.97 -2.17 5.69
N PHE A 52 -6.64 -2.18 5.55
CA PHE A 52 -5.93 -1.19 4.73
C PHE A 52 -6.46 -1.15 3.29
N LEU A 53 -6.62 -2.31 2.65
CA LEU A 53 -7.17 -2.40 1.29
C LEU A 53 -8.59 -1.88 1.18
N HIS A 54 -9.46 -2.26 2.13
CA HIS A 54 -10.84 -1.81 2.14
C HIS A 54 -10.92 -0.28 2.13
N ILE A 55 -10.12 0.37 2.98
CA ILE A 55 -10.06 1.83 3.04
C ILE A 55 -9.45 2.45 1.78
N CYS A 56 -8.44 1.83 1.17
CA CYS A 56 -7.93 2.28 -0.13
C CYS A 56 -9.00 2.21 -1.22
N ARG A 57 -9.83 1.16 -1.25
CA ARG A 57 -10.97 1.03 -2.20
C ARG A 57 -12.03 2.11 -1.95
N GLU A 58 -12.36 2.37 -0.69
CA GLU A 58 -13.29 3.44 -0.33
C GLU A 58 -12.78 4.80 -0.80
N GLN A 59 -11.50 5.11 -0.58
CA GLN A 59 -10.91 6.35 -1.08
C GLN A 59 -10.91 6.38 -2.60
N ALA A 60 -10.56 5.29 -3.29
CA ALA A 60 -10.58 5.21 -4.75
C ALA A 60 -11.92 5.64 -5.36
N SER A 61 -13.05 5.28 -4.73
CA SER A 61 -14.39 5.67 -5.19
C SER A 61 -14.63 7.18 -5.24
N GLN A 62 -13.86 7.96 -4.47
CA GLN A 62 -13.93 9.44 -4.40
C GLN A 62 -13.05 10.12 -5.46
N TYR A 63 -12.17 9.38 -6.14
CA TYR A 63 -11.24 9.89 -7.15
C TYR A 63 -11.36 9.10 -8.48
N PRO A 64 -12.51 9.19 -9.17
CA PRO A 64 -12.80 8.37 -10.36
C PRO A 64 -11.87 8.66 -11.56
N ASP A 65 -11.16 9.78 -11.55
CA ASP A 65 -10.15 10.18 -12.53
C ASP A 65 -8.80 9.47 -12.34
N ILE A 66 -8.57 8.86 -11.17
CA ILE A 66 -7.34 8.13 -10.85
C ILE A 66 -7.60 6.63 -10.94
N LYS A 67 -6.84 5.92 -11.79
CA LYS A 67 -6.93 4.46 -11.87
C LYS A 67 -6.42 3.83 -10.58
N PHE A 68 -7.27 3.07 -9.90
CA PHE A 68 -6.88 2.29 -8.73
C PHE A 68 -6.49 0.86 -9.12
N LYS A 69 -5.39 0.37 -8.55
CA LYS A 69 -4.92 -1.02 -8.67
C LYS A 69 -4.55 -1.57 -7.29
N GLU A 70 -4.53 -2.88 -7.20
CA GLU A 70 -4.06 -3.62 -6.03
C GLU A 70 -2.98 -4.59 -6.48
N SER A 71 -1.92 -4.74 -5.69
CA SER A 71 -0.86 -5.68 -6.00
C SER A 71 -0.23 -6.25 -4.72
N TYR A 72 0.19 -7.50 -4.81
CA TYR A 72 0.89 -8.13 -3.71
C TYR A 72 2.32 -7.61 -3.60
N LEU A 73 2.81 -7.44 -2.37
CA LEU A 73 4.16 -6.95 -2.10
C LEU A 73 5.26 -7.71 -2.86
N ASP A 74 5.20 -9.04 -2.88
CA ASP A 74 6.16 -9.89 -3.60
C ASP A 74 6.10 -9.69 -5.11
N THR A 75 4.90 -9.57 -5.68
CA THR A 75 4.72 -9.26 -7.10
C THR A 75 5.30 -7.89 -7.43
N VAL A 76 5.07 -6.88 -6.58
CA VAL A 76 5.64 -5.55 -6.78
C VAL A 76 7.16 -5.58 -6.71
N CYS A 77 7.76 -6.24 -5.71
CA CYS A 77 9.22 -6.35 -5.63
C CYS A 77 9.82 -7.04 -6.87
N LEU A 78 9.22 -8.14 -7.33
CA LEU A 78 9.68 -8.87 -8.52
C LEU A 78 9.59 -8.00 -9.78
N ASN A 79 8.44 -7.35 -9.98
CA ASN A 79 8.20 -6.54 -11.15
C ASN A 79 9.02 -5.25 -11.14
N MET A 80 9.29 -4.67 -9.97
CA MET A 80 10.08 -3.45 -9.83
C MET A 80 11.50 -3.63 -10.35
N VAL A 81 12.12 -4.78 -10.09
CA VAL A 81 13.48 -5.08 -10.58
C VAL A 81 13.52 -5.51 -12.04
N GLN A 82 12.38 -5.93 -12.62
CA GLN A 82 12.28 -6.36 -14.01
C GLN A 82 11.90 -5.21 -14.96
N ASP A 83 10.86 -4.46 -14.61
CA ASP A 83 10.38 -3.30 -15.36
C ASP A 83 9.68 -2.31 -14.40
N PRO A 84 10.40 -1.34 -13.84
CA PRO A 84 9.81 -0.35 -12.92
C PRO A 84 8.87 0.64 -13.62
N SER A 85 8.91 0.73 -14.96
CA SER A 85 8.14 1.74 -15.73
C SER A 85 6.62 1.53 -15.66
N GLN A 86 6.18 0.35 -15.21
CA GLN A 86 4.78 0.01 -15.04
C GLN A 86 4.11 0.67 -13.81
N TYR A 87 4.90 1.25 -12.89
CA TYR A 87 4.42 1.84 -11.64
C TYR A 87 4.41 3.37 -11.68
N ASP A 88 3.42 3.97 -11.00
CA ASP A 88 3.22 5.42 -10.92
C ASP A 88 3.24 5.85 -9.45
N VAL A 89 2.09 5.86 -8.76
CA VAL A 89 2.03 6.08 -7.30
C VAL A 89 1.79 4.76 -6.58
N LEU A 90 2.62 4.43 -5.61
CA LEU A 90 2.45 3.28 -4.72
C LEU A 90 2.07 3.75 -3.31
N VAL A 91 1.03 3.16 -2.74
CA VAL A 91 0.59 3.42 -1.36
C VAL A 91 0.56 2.11 -0.58
N MET A 92 1.11 2.11 0.63
CA MET A 92 1.30 0.87 1.39
C MET A 92 1.47 1.12 2.89
N PRO A 93 1.26 0.10 3.75
CA PRO A 93 1.56 0.16 5.18
C PRO A 93 3.05 0.35 5.48
N ASN A 94 3.34 0.88 6.67
CA ASN A 94 4.66 1.33 7.13
C ASN A 94 5.84 0.44 6.69
N LEU A 95 5.88 -0.82 7.14
CA LEU A 95 7.00 -1.73 6.88
C LEU A 95 7.26 -1.98 5.38
N TYR A 96 6.20 -1.98 4.55
CA TYR A 96 6.37 -2.21 3.12
C TYR A 96 6.92 -0.96 2.45
N GLY A 97 6.51 0.22 2.95
CA GLY A 97 7.02 1.51 2.52
C GLY A 97 8.52 1.59 2.71
N ASP A 98 9.00 1.24 3.91
CA ASP A 98 10.42 1.21 4.29
C ASP A 98 11.25 0.35 3.32
N ILE A 99 10.81 -0.88 3.07
CA ILE A 99 11.53 -1.80 2.17
C ILE A 99 11.49 -1.35 0.71
N LEU A 100 10.30 -0.95 0.22
CA LEU A 100 10.15 -0.59 -1.19
C LEU A 100 10.73 0.78 -1.51
N SER A 101 10.78 1.72 -0.57
CA SER A 101 11.45 3.00 -0.79
C SER A 101 12.95 2.79 -0.97
N ASP A 102 13.55 1.91 -0.17
CA ASP A 102 14.97 1.57 -0.29
C ASP A 102 15.26 0.78 -1.57
N LEU A 103 14.34 -0.10 -2.01
CA LEU A 103 14.47 -0.81 -3.28
C LEU A 103 14.43 0.15 -4.49
N CYS A 104 13.70 1.25 -4.40
CA CYS A 104 13.53 2.21 -5.48
C CYS A 104 14.64 3.27 -5.56
N ALA A 105 15.47 3.41 -4.52
CA ALA A 105 16.54 4.40 -4.43
C ALA A 105 17.81 3.95 -5.19
#